data_AF-A0A532D1J9-F1
#
_entry.id   AF-A0A532D1J9-F1
#
_cell.length_a   1.000
_cell.length_b   1.000
_cell.length_c   1.000
_cell.angle_alpha   90.00
_cell.angle_beta   90.00
_cell.angle_gamma   90.00
#
_symmetry.space_group_name_H-M   'P 1'
#
loop_
_entity.id
_entity.type
_entity.pdbx_description
1 polymer ?
#
loop_
_entity_poly.entity_id
_entity_poly.type
_entity_poly.pdbx_seq_one_letter_code
_entity_poly.pdbx_strand_id
1 'polypeptide(L)' 'MTVEDRIRALPCWTGSIDIAPLPGGLSNANYLVKD' A
#
# COMPACT_ATOMS: atom_id res chain seq x y z
N MET A 1 12.70 4.64 -5.37
CA MET A 1 11.87 4.03 -4.31
C MET A 1 10.43 4.40 -4.60
N THR A 2 9.60 3.41 -4.86
CA THR A 2 8.18 3.56 -5.24
C THR A 2 7.30 3.73 -4.00
N VAL A 3 6.01 4.03 -4.17
CA VAL A 3 5.05 4.07 -3.05
C VAL A 3 4.87 2.67 -2.48
N GLU A 4 4.83 1.69 -3.36
CA GLU A 4 4.71 0.27 -3.08
C GLU A 4 5.90 -0.23 -2.25
N ASP A 5 7.12 0.23 -2.53
CA ASP A 5 8.30 -0.08 -1.70
C ASP A 5 8.14 0.43 -0.26
N ARG A 6 7.55 1.62 -0.07
CA ARG A 6 7.31 2.17 1.27
C ARG A 6 6.21 1.42 2.00
N ILE A 7 5.14 1.03 1.29
CA ILE A 7 4.06 0.22 1.86
C ILE A 7 4.63 -1.12 2.33
N ARG A 8 5.45 -1.80 1.52
CA ARG A 8 6.11 -3.08 1.90
C ARG A 8 7.03 -2.97 3.11
N ALA A 9 7.60 -1.80 3.37
CA ALA A 9 8.50 -1.58 4.49
C ALA A 9 7.78 -1.34 5.84
N LEU A 10 6.44 -1.27 5.88
CA LEU A 10 5.72 -1.07 7.13
C LEU A 10 5.84 -2.31 8.05
N PRO A 11 6.05 -2.14 9.36
CA PRO A 11 6.36 -3.24 10.27
C PRO A 11 5.14 -4.10 10.65
N CYS A 12 3.95 -3.79 10.14
CA CYS A 12 2.70 -4.50 10.42
C CYS A 12 2.50 -5.74 9.54
N TRP A 13 3.32 -5.94 8.52
CA TRP A 13 3.22 -7.09 7.63
C TRP A 13 4.00 -8.28 8.17
N THR A 14 3.42 -9.46 8.06
CA THR A 14 4.03 -10.74 8.48
C THR A 14 4.39 -11.63 7.29
N GLY A 15 4.06 -11.21 6.06
CA GLY A 15 4.21 -12.00 4.84
C GLY A 15 4.18 -11.14 3.57
N SER A 16 3.94 -11.79 2.43
CA SER A 16 3.74 -11.08 1.17
C SER A 16 2.42 -10.31 1.21
N ILE A 17 2.34 -9.21 0.47
CA ILE A 17 1.12 -8.40 0.38
C ILE A 17 0.85 -8.01 -1.07
N ASP A 18 -0.43 -7.99 -1.43
CA ASP A 18 -0.92 -7.45 -2.68
C ASP A 18 -1.32 -5.98 -2.50
N ILE A 19 -0.80 -5.11 -3.36
CA ILE A 19 -1.02 -3.66 -3.30
C ILE A 19 -1.73 -3.22 -4.57
N ALA A 20 -2.91 -2.62 -4.42
CA ALA A 20 -3.67 -2.06 -5.53
C ALA A 20 -4.04 -0.59 -5.25
N PRO A 21 -3.95 0.31 -6.25
CA PRO A 21 -4.46 1.68 -6.12
C PRO A 21 -5.95 1.68 -5.79
N LEU A 22 -6.36 2.50 -4.83
CA LEU A 22 -7.75 2.69 -4.46
C LEU A 22 -8.21 4.10 -4.89
N PRO A 23 -9.05 4.23 -5.92
CA PRO A 23 -9.55 5.54 -6.36
C PRO A 23 -10.46 6.17 -5.29
N GLY A 24 -10.60 7.50 -5.33
CA GLY A 24 -11.49 8.24 -4.43
C GLY A 24 -10.79 9.10 -3.37
N GLY A 25 -9.45 9.15 -3.38
CA GLY A 25 -8.72 10.15 -2.60
C GLY A 25 -8.74 11.52 -3.27
N LEU A 26 -9.26 12.56 -2.60
CA LEU A 26 -9.25 13.94 -3.11
C LEU A 26 -7.85 14.57 -3.01
N SER A 27 -7.15 14.33 -1.90
CA SER A 27 -5.85 14.93 -1.62
C SER A 27 -4.72 13.90 -1.41
N ASN A 28 -5.07 12.65 -1.14
CA ASN A 28 -4.12 11.58 -0.81
C ASN A 28 -4.24 10.43 -1.82
N ALA A 29 -3.12 9.77 -2.11
CA ALA A 29 -3.13 8.50 -2.82
C ALA A 29 -3.50 7.37 -1.85
N ASN A 30 -4.64 6.72 -2.09
CA ASN A 30 -5.12 5.61 -1.28
C ASN A 30 -4.76 4.27 -1.96
N TYR A 31 -4.52 3.24 -1.14
CA TYR A 31 -4.20 1.90 -1.61
C TYR A 31 -5.00 0.87 -0.81
N LEU A 32 -5.49 -0.15 -1.50
CA LEU A 32 -6.02 -1.36 -0.88
C LEU A 32 -4.88 -2.37 -0.78
N VAL A 33 -4.65 -2.87 0.44
CA VAL A 33 -3.58 -3.84 0.73
C VAL A 33 -4.21 -5.10 1.33
N LYS A 34 -3.80 -6.27 0.84
CA LYS A 34 -4.23 -7.58 1.34
C LYS A 34 -3.01 -8.45 1.63
N ASP A 35 -3.09 -9.26 2.69
CA ASP A 35 -2.10 -10.27 3.08
C ASP A 35 -2.26 -11.58 2.29
#